data_AF-A0A8J5I7Z8-F1
#
_entry.id   AF-A0A8J5I7Z8-F1
#
_cell.length_a   1.000
_cell.length_b   1.000
_cell.length_c   1.000
_cell.angle_alpha   90.00
_cell.angle_beta   90.00
_cell.angle_gamma   90.00
#
_symmetry.space_group_name_H-M   'P 1'
#
loop_
_entity.id
_entity.type
_entity.pdbx_description
1 polymer ?
#
loop_
_entity_poly.entity_id
_entity_poly.type
_entity_poly.pdbx_seq_one_letter_code
_entity_poly.pdbx_strand_id
1 'polypeptide(L)'
;MSVDLILSRGHCHDRCLRLLADKKSLQLGPEDNLYVEGFASNLFAKADKQDRAGRADLNTAKTFYAASIFFEILYQFGELRPEIEQKQKYAVWKAADIRKALKEVRKPEPGPPGGDPDQSISSGLSSYTYGTQPSNGFPSSQQFGNASPQHIHKVNLNV
;
A
#
# COMPACT_ATOMS: atom_id res chain seq x y z
N MET A 1 10.62 -27.71 -26.09
CA MET A 1 9.95 -26.51 -25.54
C MET A 1 10.36 -26.26 -24.07
N SER A 2 11.67 -26.24 -23.74
CA SER A 2 12.10 -26.10 -22.32
C SER A 2 13.34 -25.21 -22.11
N VAL A 3 14.01 -24.76 -23.17
CA VAL A 3 15.21 -23.91 -23.06
C VAL A 3 14.87 -22.42 -22.94
N ASP A 4 13.73 -21.98 -23.50
CA ASP A 4 13.29 -20.59 -23.46
C ASP A 4 12.91 -20.11 -22.05
N LEU A 5 12.42 -21.02 -21.20
CA LEU A 5 12.03 -20.70 -19.81
C LEU A 5 13.25 -20.50 -18.89
N ILE A 6 14.37 -21.18 -19.17
CA ILE A 6 15.64 -21.03 -18.42
C ILE A 6 16.34 -19.73 -18.84
N LEU A 7 16.34 -19.41 -20.15
CA LEU A 7 16.86 -18.13 -20.65
C LEU A 7 16.08 -16.94 -20.09
N SER A 8 14.74 -17.02 -20.04
CA SER A 8 13.90 -15.95 -19.48
C SER A 8 14.16 -15.71 -17.98
N ARG A 9 14.44 -16.78 -17.21
CA ARG A 9 14.84 -16.69 -15.79
C ARG A 9 16.21 -16.06 -15.61
N GLY A 10 17.19 -16.40 -16.45
CA GLY A 10 18.52 -15.79 -16.43
C GLY A 10 18.49 -14.31 -16.80
N HIS A 11 17.75 -13.95 -17.85
CA HIS A 11 17.61 -12.54 -18.29
C HIS A 11 16.96 -11.64 -17.22
N CYS A 12 15.97 -12.13 -16.47
CA CYS A 12 15.41 -11.38 -15.34
C CYS A 12 16.40 -11.27 -14.17
N HIS A 13 17.17 -12.32 -13.89
CA HIS A 13 18.19 -12.30 -12.84
C HIS A 13 19.30 -11.30 -13.15
N ASP A 14 19.88 -11.35 -14.36
CA ASP A 14 20.93 -10.43 -14.81
C ASP A 14 20.45 -8.99 -14.89
N ARG A 15 19.20 -8.76 -15.32
CA ARG A 15 18.61 -7.42 -15.33
C ARG A 15 18.39 -6.90 -13.92
N CYS A 16 17.99 -7.74 -12.97
CA CYS A 16 17.88 -7.37 -11.57
C CYS A 16 19.26 -7.04 -10.97
N LEU A 17 20.27 -7.84 -11.29
CA LEU A 17 21.65 -7.63 -10.83
C LEU A 17 22.25 -6.33 -11.37
N ARG A 18 21.98 -5.98 -12.63
CA ARG A 18 22.35 -4.68 -13.22
C ARG A 18 21.67 -3.50 -12.54
N LEU A 19 20.38 -3.62 -12.24
CA LEU A 19 19.64 -2.58 -11.49
C LEU A 19 20.16 -2.41 -10.05
N LEU A 20 20.60 -3.49 -9.41
CA LEU A 20 21.27 -3.45 -8.11
C LEU A 20 22.67 -2.83 -8.20
N ALA A 21 23.40 -3.09 -9.29
CA ALA A 21 24.72 -2.51 -9.55
C ALA A 21 24.66 -0.99 -9.82
N ASP A 22 23.60 -0.51 -10.47
CA ASP A 22 23.37 0.92 -10.74
C ASP A 22 22.78 1.68 -9.53
N LYS A 23 22.71 1.05 -8.35
CA LYS A 23 22.21 1.69 -7.13
C LYS A 23 23.18 2.80 -6.69
N LYS A 24 22.99 4.01 -7.23
CA LYS A 24 23.67 5.23 -6.80
C LYS A 24 23.54 5.34 -5.29
N SER A 25 24.67 5.42 -4.60
CA SER A 25 24.71 5.59 -3.15
C SER A 25 24.02 6.92 -2.81
N LEU A 26 22.84 6.85 -2.21
CA LEU A 26 22.15 8.02 -1.69
C LEU A 26 22.88 8.45 -0.42
N GLN A 27 23.35 9.68 -0.38
CA GLN A 27 23.88 10.28 0.84
C GLN A 27 22.70 10.62 1.75
N LEU A 28 22.47 9.78 2.74
CA LEU A 28 21.38 9.93 3.70
C LEU A 28 21.93 10.54 5.00
N GLY A 29 21.34 11.64 5.42
CA GLY A 29 21.72 12.32 6.66
C GLY A 29 20.99 11.75 7.90
N PRO A 30 21.49 12.04 9.11
CA PRO A 30 20.79 11.70 10.35
C PRO A 30 19.42 12.40 10.47
N GLU A 31 19.25 13.58 9.86
CA GLU A 31 17.98 14.30 9.82
C GLU A 31 16.92 13.52 9.04
N ASP A 32 17.29 12.93 7.90
CA ASP A 32 16.39 12.14 7.06
C ASP A 32 15.85 10.92 7.80
N ASN A 33 16.66 10.32 8.69
CA ASN A 33 16.24 9.20 9.54
C ASN A 33 15.06 9.62 10.44
N LEU A 34 15.16 10.78 11.11
CA LEU A 34 14.09 11.29 11.97
C LEU A 34 12.81 11.57 11.18
N TYR A 35 12.93 12.14 9.97
CA TYR A 35 11.77 12.38 9.12
C TYR A 35 11.06 11.09 8.72
N VAL A 36 11.82 10.08 8.28
CA VAL A 36 11.27 8.77 7.89
C VAL A 36 10.64 8.08 9.10
N GLU A 37 11.30 8.09 10.26
CA GLU A 37 10.80 7.45 11.48
C GLU A 37 9.52 8.11 11.99
N GLY A 38 9.49 9.44 12.03
CA GLY A 38 8.30 10.21 12.42
C GLY A 38 7.13 9.98 11.48
N PHE A 39 7.40 9.91 10.16
CA PHE A 39 6.38 9.61 9.17
C PHE A 39 5.84 8.18 9.31
N ALA A 40 6.70 7.18 9.46
CA ALA A 40 6.32 5.79 9.68
C ALA A 40 5.47 5.64 10.95
N SER A 41 5.88 6.30 12.04
CA SER A 41 5.16 6.31 13.31
C SER A 41 3.77 6.96 13.19
N ASN A 42 3.65 8.04 12.42
CA ASN A 42 2.36 8.69 12.16
C ASN A 42 1.41 7.78 11.35
N LEU A 43 1.92 7.09 10.31
CA LEU A 43 1.11 6.13 9.55
C LEU A 43 0.64 4.98 10.45
N PHE A 44 1.54 4.43 11.26
CA PHE A 44 1.21 3.38 12.22
C PHE A 44 0.13 3.82 13.19
N ALA A 45 0.30 4.98 13.83
CA ALA A 45 -0.68 5.51 14.79
C ALA A 45 -2.04 5.79 14.16
N LYS A 46 -2.07 6.30 12.91
CA LYS A 46 -3.30 6.50 12.16
C LYS A 46 -4.03 5.19 11.89
N ALA A 47 -3.31 4.16 11.46
CA ALA A 47 -3.90 2.85 11.19
C ALA A 47 -4.38 2.18 12.49
N ASP A 48 -3.57 2.18 13.53
CA ASP A 48 -3.89 1.61 14.85
C ASP A 48 -5.12 2.29 15.49
N LYS A 49 -5.25 3.61 15.34
CA LYS A 49 -6.45 4.33 15.79
C LYS A 49 -7.72 3.86 15.08
N GLN A 50 -7.67 3.60 13.77
CA GLN A 50 -8.84 3.10 13.03
C GLN A 50 -9.16 1.65 13.38
N ASP A 51 -8.12 0.82 13.52
CA ASP A 51 -8.23 -0.59 13.90
C ASP A 51 -8.86 -0.74 15.29
N ARG A 52 -8.34 -0.01 16.29
CA ARG A 52 -8.90 0.00 17.66
C ARG A 52 -10.31 0.58 17.76
N ALA A 53 -10.69 1.44 16.82
CA ALA A 53 -12.07 1.93 16.72
C ALA A 53 -13.04 0.90 16.11
N GLY A 54 -12.56 -0.28 15.71
CA GLY A 54 -13.36 -1.32 15.05
C GLY A 54 -13.78 -0.96 13.63
N ARG A 55 -13.13 0.05 13.02
CA ARG A 55 -13.45 0.56 11.67
C ARG A 55 -12.36 0.21 10.66
N ALA A 56 -11.65 -0.89 10.90
CA ALA A 56 -10.59 -1.34 10.00
C ALA A 56 -11.15 -1.69 8.62
N ASP A 57 -10.59 -1.06 7.60
CA ASP A 57 -10.96 -1.23 6.20
C ASP A 57 -9.72 -1.55 5.33
N LEU A 58 -9.91 -1.67 4.02
CA LEU A 58 -8.82 -1.96 3.10
C LEU A 58 -7.75 -0.85 3.14
N ASN A 59 -8.15 0.41 3.37
CA ASN A 59 -7.21 1.52 3.49
C ASN A 59 -6.37 1.42 4.78
N THR A 60 -6.96 0.96 5.87
CA THR A 60 -6.27 0.69 7.14
C THR A 60 -5.18 -0.37 6.95
N ALA A 61 -5.50 -1.47 6.24
CA ALA A 61 -4.51 -2.48 5.89
C ALA A 61 -3.38 -1.95 5.00
N LYS A 62 -3.72 -1.12 3.99
CA LYS A 62 -2.71 -0.46 3.14
C LYS A 62 -1.81 0.47 3.94
N THR A 63 -2.37 1.18 4.92
CA THR A 63 -1.64 2.12 5.78
C THR A 63 -0.68 1.38 6.71
N PHE A 64 -1.11 0.27 7.34
CA PHE A 64 -0.19 -0.60 8.09
C PHE A 64 0.93 -1.17 7.21
N TYR A 65 0.60 -1.62 6.00
CA TYR A 65 1.61 -2.11 5.07
C TYR A 65 2.62 -1.03 4.69
N ALA A 66 2.15 0.18 4.33
CA ALA A 66 3.03 1.31 4.05
C ALA A 66 3.94 1.62 5.25
N ALA A 67 3.40 1.67 6.47
CA ALA A 67 4.18 1.88 7.69
C ALA A 67 5.30 0.83 7.85
N SER A 68 5.01 -0.45 7.58
CA SER A 68 6.04 -1.50 7.64
C SER A 68 7.20 -1.29 6.66
N ILE A 69 6.90 -0.80 5.45
CA ILE A 69 7.93 -0.49 4.45
C ILE A 69 8.76 0.72 4.90
N PHE A 70 8.15 1.75 5.48
CA PHE A 70 8.92 2.89 5.99
C PHE A 70 9.81 2.50 7.18
N PHE A 71 9.36 1.61 8.06
CA PHE A 71 10.24 1.05 9.08
C PHE A 71 11.36 0.18 8.50
N GLU A 72 11.12 -0.52 7.39
CA GLU A 72 12.17 -1.27 6.69
C GLU A 72 13.23 -0.35 6.07
N ILE A 73 12.81 0.79 5.51
CA ILE A 73 13.72 1.79 4.94
C ILE A 73 14.69 2.33 6.01
N LEU A 74 14.29 2.34 7.29
CA LEU A 74 15.17 2.80 8.36
C LEU A 74 16.45 1.95 8.51
N TYR A 75 16.46 0.69 8.08
CA TYR A 75 17.68 -0.14 8.05
C TYR A 75 18.79 0.46 7.17
N GLN A 76 18.43 1.32 6.21
CA GLN A 76 19.41 1.97 5.34
C GLN A 76 20.26 3.01 6.10
N PHE A 77 19.79 3.50 7.25
CA PHE A 77 20.48 4.48 8.10
C PHE A 77 21.30 3.83 9.23
N GLY A 78 21.13 2.52 9.47
CA GLY A 78 21.82 1.79 10.53
C GLY A 78 20.95 0.72 11.20
N GLU A 79 21.39 0.25 12.35
CA GLU A 79 20.66 -0.73 13.16
C GLU A 79 19.37 -0.12 13.75
N LEU A 80 18.27 -0.88 13.68
CA LEU A 80 16.99 -0.44 14.22
C LEU A 80 16.91 -0.65 15.72
N ARG A 81 16.25 0.29 16.40
CA ARG A 81 15.86 0.10 17.79
C ARG A 81 14.86 -1.06 17.88
N PRO A 82 14.92 -1.92 18.91
CA PRO A 82 14.07 -3.10 19.02
C PRO A 82 12.57 -2.75 19.04
N GLU A 83 12.21 -1.58 19.56
CA GLU A 83 10.84 -1.07 19.53
C GLU A 83 10.31 -0.86 18.10
N ILE A 84 11.15 -0.34 17.21
CA ILE A 84 10.80 -0.08 15.82
C ILE A 84 10.65 -1.40 15.05
N GLU A 85 11.54 -2.37 15.28
CA GLU A 85 11.41 -3.70 14.69
C GLU A 85 10.12 -4.40 15.12
N GLN A 86 9.75 -4.26 16.39
CA GLN A 86 8.50 -4.83 16.88
C GLN A 86 7.28 -4.16 16.23
N LYS A 87 7.30 -2.84 16.09
CA LYS A 87 6.26 -2.08 15.37
C LYS A 87 6.17 -2.49 13.89
N GLN A 88 7.30 -2.70 13.23
CA GLN A 88 7.35 -3.20 11.86
C GLN A 88 6.69 -4.58 11.74
N LYS A 89 7.12 -5.55 12.57
CA LYS A 89 6.56 -6.91 12.57
C LYS A 89 5.07 -6.92 12.85
N TYR A 90 4.63 -6.11 13.81
CA TYR A 90 3.21 -5.93 14.10
C TYR A 90 2.45 -5.36 12.91
N ALA A 91 2.98 -4.32 12.26
CA ALA A 91 2.34 -3.69 11.10
C ALA A 91 2.19 -4.67 9.93
N VAL A 92 3.21 -5.48 9.64
CA VAL A 92 3.14 -6.53 8.61
C VAL A 92 2.05 -7.55 8.93
N TRP A 93 2.08 -8.10 10.16
CA TRP A 93 1.10 -9.08 10.60
C TRP A 93 -0.32 -8.52 10.57
N LYS A 94 -0.53 -7.32 11.12
CA LYS A 94 -1.84 -6.67 11.21
C LYS A 94 -2.40 -6.31 9.83
N ALA A 95 -1.57 -5.86 8.89
CA ALA A 95 -2.00 -5.62 7.51
C ALA A 95 -2.52 -6.90 6.83
N ALA A 96 -1.86 -8.04 7.05
CA ALA A 96 -2.30 -9.34 6.53
C ALA A 96 -3.58 -9.82 7.21
N ASP A 97 -3.66 -9.66 8.53
CA ASP A 97 -4.81 -10.01 9.37
C ASP A 97 -6.08 -9.27 8.92
N ILE A 98 -6.01 -7.93 8.79
CA ILE A 98 -7.14 -7.11 8.30
C ILE A 98 -7.55 -7.54 6.88
N ARG A 99 -6.59 -7.78 5.98
CA ARG A 99 -6.90 -8.25 4.61
C ARG A 99 -7.60 -9.61 4.61
N LYS A 100 -7.17 -10.52 5.48
CA LYS A 100 -7.79 -11.83 5.63
C LYS A 100 -9.22 -11.71 6.13
N ALA A 101 -9.44 -10.93 7.19
CA ALA A 101 -10.78 -10.67 7.75
C ALA A 101 -11.74 -10.07 6.70
N LEU A 102 -11.29 -9.06 5.93
CA LEU A 102 -12.11 -8.44 4.88
C LEU A 102 -12.45 -9.39 3.72
N LYS A 103 -11.56 -10.35 3.43
CA LYS A 103 -11.79 -11.39 2.42
C LYS A 103 -12.78 -12.45 2.90
N GLU A 104 -12.71 -12.82 4.18
CA GLU A 104 -13.59 -13.80 4.82
C GLU A 104 -15.00 -13.24 5.05
N VAL A 105 -15.15 -11.95 5.40
CA VAL A 105 -16.46 -11.28 5.52
C VAL A 105 -17.24 -11.26 4.18
N ARG A 106 -16.57 -11.48 3.04
CA ARG A 106 -17.21 -11.56 1.72
C ARG A 106 -17.50 -12.98 1.19
N LYS A 107 -17.52 -14.03 2.02
CA LYS A 107 -18.08 -15.36 1.64
C LYS A 107 -18.90 -15.97 2.80
N PRO A 108 -20.16 -16.40 2.55
CA PRO A 108 -20.42 -17.56 1.69
C PRO A 108 -21.60 -17.39 0.69
N GLU A 109 -21.54 -18.10 -0.45
CA GLU A 109 -22.76 -18.47 -1.20
C GLU A 109 -23.36 -19.75 -0.60
N PRO A 110 -24.70 -19.88 -0.51
CA PRO A 110 -25.38 -21.09 -0.06
C PRO A 110 -25.07 -22.27 -0.98
N GLY A 111 -24.56 -23.38 -0.43
CA GLY A 111 -24.38 -24.61 -1.19
C GLY A 111 -25.72 -25.31 -1.48
N PRO A 112 -25.91 -25.96 -2.65
CA PRO A 112 -26.96 -26.95 -2.84
C PRO A 112 -26.61 -28.28 -2.12
N PRO A 113 -27.59 -29.10 -1.73
CA PRO A 113 -27.37 -30.32 -0.94
C PRO A 113 -26.75 -31.44 -1.79
N GLY A 114 -25.46 -31.72 -1.59
CA GLY A 114 -24.74 -32.87 -2.14
C GLY A 114 -23.21 -32.75 -1.93
N GLY A 115 -22.59 -33.77 -1.31
CA GLY A 115 -21.22 -33.80 -0.73
C GLY A 115 -20.04 -33.52 -1.68
N ASP A 116 -18.78 -33.38 -1.26
CA ASP A 116 -17.98 -33.98 -0.15
C ASP A 116 -16.78 -33.02 0.13
N PRO A 117 -16.27 -32.81 1.36
CA PRO A 117 -15.20 -31.84 1.61
C PRO A 117 -13.79 -32.43 1.44
N ASP A 118 -13.13 -32.15 0.31
CA ASP A 118 -11.68 -32.30 0.19
C ASP A 118 -10.96 -30.98 0.54
N GLN A 119 -10.30 -31.01 1.70
CA GLN A 119 -9.33 -30.00 2.15
C GLN A 119 -8.09 -30.02 1.25
N SER A 120 -7.72 -28.87 0.69
CA SER A 120 -6.34 -28.60 0.29
C SER A 120 -5.94 -27.17 0.65
N ILE A 121 -5.19 -27.05 1.75
CA ILE A 121 -4.35 -25.88 2.03
C ILE A 121 -3.17 -25.97 1.05
N SER A 122 -3.01 -25.00 0.17
CA SER A 122 -1.72 -24.79 -0.52
C SER A 122 -1.45 -23.32 -0.78
N SER A 123 -0.28 -22.93 -0.30
CA SER A 123 0.44 -21.68 -0.47
C SER A 123 0.47 -21.20 -1.94
N GLY A 124 0.30 -19.88 -2.13
CA GLY A 124 0.36 -19.26 -3.45
C GLY A 124 0.39 -17.73 -3.37
N LEU A 125 1.44 -17.19 -2.77
CA LEU A 125 1.91 -15.83 -3.06
C LEU A 125 2.26 -15.76 -4.55
N SER A 126 1.48 -15.03 -5.35
CA SER A 126 1.86 -14.29 -6.57
C SER A 126 0.65 -14.10 -7.47
N SER A 127 0.03 -12.92 -7.43
CA SER A 127 -0.63 -12.35 -8.62
C SER A 127 -0.88 -10.87 -8.37
N TYR A 128 0.12 -10.07 -8.74
CA TYR A 128 -0.01 -8.64 -8.95
C TYR A 128 -0.63 -8.47 -10.35
N THR A 129 -1.95 -8.28 -10.42
CA THR A 129 -2.58 -7.78 -11.65
C THR A 129 -2.64 -6.27 -11.55
N TYR A 130 -1.66 -5.60 -12.17
CA TYR A 130 -1.85 -4.23 -12.63
C TYR A 130 -2.76 -4.28 -13.86
N GLY A 131 -4.05 -4.02 -13.67
CA GLY A 131 -4.93 -3.66 -14.77
C GLY A 131 -4.78 -2.15 -15.04
N THR A 132 -3.80 -1.77 -15.85
CA THR A 132 -3.73 -0.41 -16.42
C THR A 132 -3.63 -0.57 -17.92
N GLN A 133 -4.77 -0.44 -18.59
CA GLN A 133 -4.85 -0.33 -20.04
C GLN A 133 -4.46 1.10 -20.43
N PRO A 134 -3.61 1.30 -21.44
CA PRO A 134 -3.24 2.64 -21.92
C PRO A 134 -4.10 3.04 -23.13
N SER A 135 -4.54 4.30 -23.16
CA SER A 135 -4.78 5.01 -24.43
C SER A 135 -4.59 6.52 -24.26
N ASN A 136 -3.96 7.10 -25.28
CA ASN A 136 -3.37 8.41 -25.37
C ASN A 136 -4.40 9.54 -25.56
N GLY A 137 -4.08 10.75 -25.07
CA GLY A 137 -4.73 12.00 -25.48
C GLY A 137 -4.26 13.23 -24.68
N PHE A 138 -3.38 14.03 -25.27
CA PHE A 138 -2.72 15.24 -24.78
C PHE A 138 -3.64 16.32 -24.15
N PRO A 139 -3.17 17.10 -23.15
CA PRO A 139 -3.74 18.41 -22.82
C PRO A 139 -2.87 19.55 -23.40
N SER A 140 -3.50 20.54 -24.02
CA SER A 140 -2.83 21.82 -24.31
C SER A 140 -3.73 23.00 -23.94
N SER A 141 -3.24 23.74 -22.93
CA SER A 141 -3.13 25.21 -22.86
C SER A 141 -4.33 26.09 -22.50
N GLN A 142 -4.12 26.81 -21.37
CA GLN A 142 -4.43 28.24 -21.09
C GLN A 142 -5.93 28.59 -20.89
N GLN A 143 -6.36 29.49 -20.00
CA GLN A 143 -5.72 30.67 -19.44
C GLN A 143 -6.50 31.19 -18.20
N PHE A 144 -5.79 31.98 -17.39
CA PHE A 144 -6.19 32.75 -16.22
C PHE A 144 -7.34 33.74 -16.47
N GLY A 145 -8.07 34.14 -15.40
CA GLY A 145 -8.85 35.39 -15.42
C GLY A 145 -9.83 35.55 -14.27
N ASN A 146 -9.49 36.44 -13.33
CA ASN A 146 -10.27 36.84 -12.15
C ASN A 146 -11.52 37.68 -12.46
N ALA A 147 -12.38 37.75 -11.43
CA ALA A 147 -13.11 38.93 -10.91
C ALA A 147 -14.64 39.04 -11.10
N SER A 148 -15.26 39.33 -9.95
CA SER A 148 -16.64 39.68 -9.52
C SER A 148 -17.19 41.01 -10.10
N PRO A 149 -18.32 41.63 -9.64
CA PRO A 149 -19.43 41.21 -8.74
C PRO A 149 -20.86 41.67 -9.19
N GLN A 150 -21.93 41.35 -8.42
CA GLN A 150 -23.06 42.21 -7.92
C GLN A 150 -24.29 41.32 -7.52
N HIS A 151 -24.65 41.20 -6.23
CA HIS A 151 -25.78 41.87 -5.52
C HIS A 151 -27.19 41.30 -5.90
N ILE A 152 -28.02 40.72 -5.02
CA ILE A 152 -28.85 41.39 -4.00
C ILE A 152 -29.46 40.39 -2.99
N HIS A 153 -29.60 40.89 -1.76
CA HIS A 153 -30.25 40.38 -0.55
C HIS A 153 -31.78 40.20 -0.69
N LYS A 154 -32.36 39.15 -0.08
CA LYS A 154 -33.69 39.25 0.56
C LYS A 154 -33.92 38.13 1.58
N VAL A 155 -33.94 38.56 2.84
CA VAL A 155 -34.55 37.89 3.99
C VAL A 155 -36.06 37.79 3.80
N ASN A 156 -36.66 36.67 4.19
CA ASN A 156 -38.02 36.68 4.73
C ASN A 156 -38.16 35.64 5.85
N LEU A 157 -38.38 36.15 7.06
CA LEU A 157 -38.93 35.43 8.20
C LEU A 157 -40.44 35.35 8.00
N ASN A 158 -41.03 34.21 8.34
CA ASN A 158 -42.47 34.06 8.50
C ASN A 158 -42.69 33.39 9.85
N VAL A 159 -43.39 34.13 10.71
CA VAL A 159 -44.05 33.67 11.94
C VAL A 159 -44.98 32.50 11.66
#